data_AF-A0A1B8Y6S9-F1
#
_entry.id   AF-A0A1B8Y6S9-F1
#
_cell.length_a   1.000
_cell.length_b   1.000
_cell.length_c   1.000
_cell.angle_alpha   90.00
_cell.angle_beta   90.00
_cell.angle_gamma   90.00
#
_symmetry.space_group_name_H-M   'P 1'
#
loop_
_entity.id
_entity.type
_entity.pdbx_description
1 polymer ?
#
loop_
_entity_poly.entity_id
_entity_poly.type
_entity_poly.pdbx_seq_one_letter_code
_entity_poly.pdbx_strand_id
1 'polypeptide(L)'
;MIGGVLTVSSSDEMVERELLCSDPSAQRYRYLMDFLFIINEINRDPARLPNLTLGYHIYDSCGDPRKAARSVLQILSGTREPISYGATVPSLSDRVMFPYFFRMVQSEEEEYIALSKLLKYFGWNWVGIIQFSDSSASRDHQLLLKYLSREGVCAEFSIKLMEYSDENFKKNIERRNIIEKSSTSVVIICGDISSSTSDELGHIFDSIRKKTWIFSSKWLYQQDTMHFMNILLNGSLIFLPNRFNLSSHPKLRDFYDNFIPSKYPEDKLLEDIQMWQFSCLSKDEHKNDILETIYYHALYNCSGQEKLTDIPNYLNLYHSASLIHAVDIMSVALQDMGNFLSIQTNERIRNNHNYNYQ
;
A
#
# COMPACT_ATOMS: atom_id res chain seq x y z
N MET A 1 8.40 15.66 16.38
CA MET A 1 7.55 15.54 15.17
C MET A 1 7.86 14.23 14.47
N ILE A 2 6.86 13.57 13.88
CA ILE A 2 7.03 12.40 13.00
C ILE A 2 6.92 12.84 11.54
N GLY A 3 7.88 12.46 10.71
CA GLY A 3 7.79 12.62 9.26
C GLY A 3 7.12 11.40 8.63
N GLY A 4 6.31 11.60 7.59
CA GLY A 4 5.66 10.52 6.85
C GLY A 4 5.79 10.73 5.34
N VAL A 5 5.96 9.62 4.62
CA VAL A 5 5.82 9.59 3.16
C VAL A 5 4.74 8.56 2.85
N LEU A 6 3.65 9.02 2.26
CA LEU A 6 2.53 8.20 1.84
C LEU A 6 2.42 8.23 0.31
N THR A 7 1.72 7.27 -0.25
CA THR A 7 1.30 7.31 -1.66
C THR A 7 -0.19 7.49 -1.62
N VAL A 8 -0.70 8.68 -1.94
CA VAL A 8 -2.14 8.94 -1.99
C VAL A 8 -2.61 9.10 -3.43
N SER A 9 -1.90 9.94 -4.17
CA SER A 9 -2.10 10.16 -5.59
C SER A 9 -1.22 9.25 -6.45
N SER A 10 -1.44 9.34 -7.75
CA SER A 10 -0.57 8.78 -8.79
C SER A 10 0.26 9.91 -9.40
N SER A 11 1.40 9.56 -9.99
CA SER A 11 2.26 10.53 -10.67
C SER A 11 1.75 10.75 -12.08
N ASP A 12 1.55 12.00 -12.46
CA ASP A 12 1.28 12.36 -13.85
C ASP A 12 2.59 12.59 -14.63
N GLU A 13 2.49 12.68 -15.96
CA GLU A 13 3.64 13.00 -16.80
C GLU A 13 4.35 14.30 -16.36
N MET A 14 5.66 14.35 -16.60
CA MET A 14 6.50 15.49 -16.21
C MET A 14 6.14 16.75 -17.02
N VAL A 15 5.29 17.62 -16.47
CA VAL A 15 5.09 18.98 -17.01
C VAL A 15 6.22 19.87 -16.49
N GLU A 16 7.00 20.46 -17.41
CA GLU A 16 8.05 21.46 -17.09
C GLU A 16 9.10 21.05 -16.04
N ARG A 17 9.43 19.75 -15.94
CA ARG A 17 10.38 19.15 -14.97
C ARG A 17 9.90 19.11 -13.51
N GLU A 18 8.65 19.44 -13.23
CA GLU A 18 8.03 19.16 -11.94
C GLU A 18 7.12 17.93 -12.03
N LEU A 19 7.23 17.05 -11.03
CA LEU A 19 6.35 15.90 -10.93
C LEU A 19 5.05 16.32 -10.24
N LEU A 20 3.98 16.43 -11.03
CA LEU A 20 2.63 16.67 -10.56
C LEU A 20 1.97 15.36 -10.12
N CYS A 21 1.07 15.48 -9.16
CA CYS A 21 0.31 14.36 -8.65
C CYS A 21 -1.14 14.54 -9.04
N SER A 22 -1.72 13.49 -9.61
CA SER A 22 -3.10 13.43 -10.06
C SER A 22 -3.76 12.15 -9.54
N ASP A 23 -5.06 12.04 -9.74
CA ASP A 23 -5.84 10.82 -9.47
C ASP A 23 -5.66 10.26 -8.05
N PRO A 24 -6.09 11.01 -7.02
CA PRO A 24 -6.05 10.52 -5.65
C PRO A 24 -6.98 9.34 -5.43
N SER A 25 -6.47 8.30 -4.79
CA SER A 25 -7.27 7.12 -4.44
C SER A 25 -7.85 7.25 -3.04
N ALA A 26 -9.16 7.04 -2.88
CA ALA A 26 -9.81 6.97 -1.57
C ALA A 26 -9.16 5.91 -0.67
N GLN A 27 -8.85 4.73 -1.23
CA GLN A 27 -8.22 3.63 -0.49
C GLN A 27 -6.83 3.98 0.03
N ARG A 28 -6.08 4.76 -0.75
CA ARG A 28 -4.75 5.24 -0.37
C ARG A 28 -4.82 6.43 0.60
N TYR A 29 -5.79 7.33 0.42
CA TYR A 29 -6.07 8.42 1.35
C TYR A 29 -6.45 7.92 2.74
N ARG A 30 -7.07 6.74 2.84
CA ARG A 30 -7.30 6.06 4.12
C ARG A 30 -6.01 5.90 4.95
N TYR A 31 -4.84 5.71 4.34
CA TYR A 31 -3.58 5.61 5.08
C TYR A 31 -3.18 6.94 5.73
N LEU A 32 -3.50 8.08 5.09
CA LEU A 32 -3.37 9.39 5.72
C LEU A 32 -4.34 9.51 6.90
N MET A 33 -5.58 9.06 6.71
CA MET A 33 -6.58 9.02 7.78
C MET A 33 -6.15 8.17 8.98
N ASP A 34 -5.58 7.00 8.72
CA ASP A 34 -5.03 6.10 9.75
C ASP A 34 -3.91 6.77 10.54
N PHE A 35 -3.03 7.49 9.84
CA PHE A 35 -1.96 8.28 10.46
C PHE A 35 -2.54 9.37 11.37
N LEU A 36 -3.51 10.14 10.88
CA LEU A 36 -4.13 11.22 11.65
C LEU A 36 -4.88 10.68 12.87
N PHE A 37 -5.58 9.55 12.71
CA PHE A 37 -6.28 8.86 13.79
C PHE A 37 -5.32 8.51 14.94
N ILE A 38 -4.22 7.80 14.64
CA ILE A 38 -3.31 7.34 15.70
C ILE A 38 -2.57 8.50 16.37
N ILE A 39 -2.21 9.55 15.63
CA ILE A 39 -1.65 10.78 16.22
C ILE A 39 -2.64 11.42 17.20
N ASN A 40 -3.93 11.48 16.84
CA ASN A 40 -4.96 12.04 17.69
C ASN A 40 -5.17 11.20 18.96
N GLU A 41 -5.19 9.87 18.85
CA GLU A 41 -5.27 8.99 20.04
C GLU A 41 -4.04 9.15 20.94
N ILE A 42 -2.82 9.21 20.38
CA ILE A 42 -1.59 9.42 21.16
C ILE A 42 -1.64 10.76 21.91
N ASN A 43 -2.00 11.85 21.22
CA ASN A 43 -2.05 13.19 21.83
C ASN A 43 -3.17 13.36 22.86
N ARG A 44 -4.20 12.50 22.84
CA ARG A 44 -5.29 12.49 23.82
C ARG A 44 -4.99 11.64 25.05
N ASP A 45 -4.05 10.71 24.96
CA ASP A 45 -3.68 9.84 26.07
C ASP A 45 -2.67 10.55 26.99
N PRO A 46 -3.04 10.93 28.22
CA PRO A 46 -2.13 11.61 29.14
C PRO A 46 -0.95 10.74 29.59
N ALA A 47 -1.02 9.41 29.39
CA ALA A 47 0.08 8.49 29.67
C ALA A 47 1.12 8.45 28.54
N ARG A 48 0.78 8.92 27.33
CA ARG A 48 1.66 8.96 26.17
C ARG A 48 2.19 10.37 25.98
N LEU A 49 3.53 10.52 25.97
CA LEU A 49 4.21 11.82 25.76
C LEU A 49 3.63 12.97 26.64
N PRO A 50 3.64 12.85 27.98
CA PRO A 50 2.98 13.82 28.86
C PRO A 50 3.52 15.24 28.67
N ASN A 51 2.61 16.22 28.61
CA ASN A 51 2.88 17.64 28.36
C ASN A 51 3.54 17.96 27.01
N LEU A 52 3.49 17.04 26.05
CA LEU A 52 3.97 17.24 24.70
C LEU A 52 2.87 16.92 23.70
N THR A 53 2.84 17.68 22.60
CA THR A 53 1.99 17.36 21.44
C THR A 53 2.86 16.81 20.33
N LEU A 54 2.54 15.61 19.88
CA LEU A 54 3.19 14.97 18.74
C LEU A 54 2.72 15.61 17.43
N GLY A 55 3.54 16.52 16.89
CA GLY A 55 3.34 17.07 15.55
C GLY A 55 3.84 16.14 14.44
N TYR A 56 3.48 16.45 13.19
CA TYR A 56 3.83 15.64 12.02
C TYR A 56 4.08 16.47 10.77
N HIS A 57 4.77 15.87 9.79
CA HIS A 57 4.88 16.38 8.42
C HIS A 57 4.74 15.20 7.45
N ILE A 58 3.71 15.22 6.61
CA ILE A 58 3.41 14.13 5.68
C ILE A 58 3.58 14.64 4.26
N TYR A 59 4.26 13.87 3.42
CA TYR A 59 4.42 14.12 2.00
C TYR A 59 3.73 13.03 1.19
N ASP A 60 3.11 13.43 0.08
CA ASP A 60 2.67 12.48 -0.94
C ASP A 60 3.82 12.21 -1.93
N SER A 61 4.17 10.94 -2.07
CA SER A 61 5.16 10.45 -3.05
C SER A 61 4.56 10.28 -4.43
N CYS A 62 3.24 10.16 -4.53
CA CYS A 62 2.51 9.98 -5.78
C CYS A 62 2.93 8.72 -6.54
N GLY A 63 3.46 7.72 -5.81
CA GLY A 63 3.97 6.48 -6.39
C GLY A 63 5.30 6.63 -7.13
N ASP A 64 5.90 7.83 -7.15
CA ASP A 64 7.17 8.08 -7.83
C ASP A 64 8.36 7.97 -6.85
N PRO A 65 9.35 7.11 -7.15
CA PRO A 65 10.48 6.88 -6.26
C PRO A 65 11.39 8.12 -6.09
N ARG A 66 11.46 9.01 -7.09
CA ARG A 66 12.26 10.24 -7.05
C ARG A 66 11.63 11.24 -6.09
N LYS A 67 10.29 11.40 -6.16
CA LYS A 67 9.56 12.26 -5.21
C LYS A 67 9.60 11.69 -3.81
N ALA A 68 9.41 10.37 -3.64
CA ALA A 68 9.57 9.71 -2.35
C ALA A 68 10.96 9.97 -1.75
N ALA A 69 12.03 9.79 -2.53
CA ALA A 69 13.40 10.07 -2.08
C ALA A 69 13.60 11.54 -1.68
N ARG A 70 13.08 12.49 -2.47
CA ARG A 70 13.12 13.92 -2.13
C ARG A 70 12.41 14.21 -0.81
N SER A 71 11.21 13.68 -0.61
CA SER A 71 10.44 13.84 0.63
C SER A 71 11.17 13.25 1.84
N VAL A 72 11.75 12.05 1.68
CA VAL A 72 12.59 11.44 2.72
C VAL A 72 13.79 12.34 3.03
N LEU A 73 14.50 12.87 2.04
CA LEU A 73 15.62 13.79 2.27
C LEU A 73 15.20 15.09 2.97
N GLN A 74 14.00 15.60 2.70
CA GLN A 74 13.45 16.76 3.41
C GLN A 74 13.18 16.44 4.88
N ILE A 75 12.61 15.26 5.18
CA ILE A 75 12.37 14.77 6.54
C ILE A 75 13.70 14.49 7.27
N LEU A 76 14.65 13.88 6.56
CA LEU A 76 15.95 13.40 7.03
C LEU A 76 17.07 14.43 6.81
N SER A 77 16.75 15.72 6.79
CA SER A 77 17.76 16.78 6.89
C SER A 77 18.54 16.75 8.23
N GLY A 78 18.35 15.69 9.05
CA GLY A 78 19.29 15.12 10.03
C GLY A 78 19.21 13.57 10.07
N THR A 79 20.00 12.88 10.90
CA THR A 79 19.96 11.40 11.04
C THR A 79 18.69 10.94 11.76
N ARG A 80 17.74 10.33 11.04
CA ARG A 80 16.58 9.65 11.63
C ARG A 80 16.30 8.34 10.91
N GLU A 81 15.85 7.35 11.66
CA GLU A 81 15.60 6.00 11.17
C GLU A 81 14.17 5.87 10.60
N PRO A 82 13.98 5.51 9.31
CA PRO A 82 12.66 5.29 8.74
C PRO A 82 12.08 3.93 9.15
N ILE A 83 10.78 3.91 9.47
CA ILE A 83 9.98 2.68 9.61
C ILE A 83 8.97 2.62 8.46
N SER A 84 9.06 1.59 7.61
CA SER A 84 8.11 1.35 6.53
C SER A 84 6.90 0.55 7.01
N TYR A 85 5.71 0.99 6.63
CA TYR A 85 4.45 0.26 6.92
C TYR A 85 4.04 -0.71 5.81
N GLY A 86 4.72 -0.72 4.66
CA GLY A 86 4.27 -1.47 3.47
C GLY A 86 5.37 -2.06 2.59
N ALA A 87 6.66 -1.75 2.81
CA ALA A 87 7.72 -2.27 1.94
C ALA A 87 8.14 -3.70 2.29
N THR A 88 7.88 -4.64 1.38
CA THR A 88 8.02 -6.09 1.57
C THR A 88 9.22 -6.71 0.84
N VAL A 89 9.95 -5.93 0.03
CA VAL A 89 11.08 -6.43 -0.78
C VAL A 89 12.17 -7.06 0.10
N PRO A 90 12.68 -8.25 -0.24
CA PRO A 90 13.68 -8.97 0.59
C PRO A 90 15.00 -8.23 0.83
N SER A 91 15.50 -7.49 -0.17
CA SER A 91 16.77 -6.77 -0.05
C SER A 91 16.80 -5.75 1.09
N LEU A 92 15.64 -5.24 1.51
CA LEU A 92 15.50 -4.30 2.64
C LEU A 92 15.82 -4.95 4.00
N SER A 93 15.98 -6.27 4.05
CA SER A 93 16.42 -7.00 5.26
C SER A 93 17.94 -7.04 5.42
N ASP A 94 18.69 -6.63 4.39
CA ASP A 94 20.15 -6.57 4.45
C ASP A 94 20.59 -5.42 5.37
N ARG A 95 21.06 -5.78 6.57
CA ARG A 95 21.52 -4.82 7.59
C ARG A 95 22.87 -4.16 7.26
N VAL A 96 23.63 -4.71 6.31
CA VAL A 96 24.86 -4.08 5.81
C VAL A 96 24.50 -2.94 4.85
N MET A 97 23.54 -3.17 3.95
CA MET A 97 23.09 -2.16 2.99
C MET A 97 22.09 -1.16 3.60
N PHE A 98 21.22 -1.63 4.51
CA PHE A 98 20.14 -0.85 5.14
C PHE A 98 20.15 -0.97 6.68
N PRO A 99 21.22 -0.49 7.36
CA PRO A 99 21.36 -0.65 8.81
C PRO A 99 20.22 -0.01 9.62
N TYR A 100 19.69 1.12 9.15
CA TYR A 100 18.68 1.93 9.83
C TYR A 100 17.26 1.73 9.29
N PHE A 101 17.04 0.73 8.44
CA PHE A 101 15.72 0.45 7.90
C PHE A 101 14.96 -0.51 8.81
N PHE A 102 13.72 -0.15 9.15
CA PHE A 102 12.79 -1.01 9.88
C PHE A 102 11.47 -1.08 9.11
N ARG A 103 10.69 -2.15 9.34
CA ARG A 103 9.38 -2.32 8.72
C ARG A 103 8.39 -3.06 9.62
N MET A 104 7.11 -2.76 9.43
CA MET A 104 5.99 -3.38 10.14
C MET A 104 5.33 -4.54 9.39
N VAL A 105 5.91 -4.91 8.24
CA VAL A 105 5.43 -6.00 7.39
C VAL A 105 6.50 -7.08 7.24
N GLN A 106 6.08 -8.30 6.93
CA GLN A 106 6.99 -9.40 6.61
C GLN A 106 7.60 -9.20 5.22
N SER A 107 8.68 -9.95 4.93
CA SER A 107 9.19 -9.96 3.57
C SER A 107 8.28 -10.77 2.65
N GLU A 108 8.38 -10.50 1.36
CA GLU A 108 7.79 -11.36 0.30
C GLU A 108 8.37 -12.79 0.33
N GLU A 109 9.56 -12.97 0.90
CA GLU A 109 10.20 -14.28 1.02
C GLU A 109 9.37 -15.24 1.88
N GLU A 110 8.80 -14.77 2.99
CA GLU A 110 7.93 -15.54 3.88
C GLU A 110 6.63 -15.95 3.20
N GLU A 111 6.09 -15.09 2.33
CA GLU A 111 4.90 -15.40 1.53
C GLU A 111 5.18 -16.55 0.56
N TYR A 112 6.31 -16.50 -0.18
CA TYR A 112 6.68 -17.58 -1.11
C TYR A 112 7.01 -18.90 -0.40
N ILE A 113 7.58 -18.84 0.81
CA ILE A 113 7.78 -20.03 1.66
C ILE A 113 6.43 -20.63 2.08
N ALA A 114 5.48 -19.80 2.49
CA ALA A 114 4.15 -20.27 2.88
C ALA A 114 3.39 -20.85 1.70
N LEU A 115 3.47 -20.21 0.53
CA LEU A 115 2.90 -20.68 -0.73
C LEU A 115 3.48 -22.04 -1.15
N SER A 116 4.80 -22.21 -1.14
CA SER A 116 5.39 -23.49 -1.56
C SER A 116 4.97 -24.64 -0.65
N LYS A 117 4.88 -24.40 0.66
CA LYS A 117 4.36 -25.38 1.63
C LYS A 117 2.87 -25.69 1.43
N LEU A 118 2.06 -24.68 1.11
CA LEU A 118 0.64 -24.84 0.79
C LEU A 118 0.45 -25.74 -0.43
N LEU A 119 1.18 -25.46 -1.51
CA LEU A 119 1.12 -26.25 -2.75
C LEU A 119 1.51 -27.71 -2.48
N LYS A 120 2.59 -27.92 -1.72
CA LYS A 120 3.03 -29.26 -1.31
C LYS A 120 1.99 -29.99 -0.47
N TYR A 121 1.34 -29.31 0.46
CA TYR A 121 0.29 -29.89 1.31
C TYR A 121 -0.88 -30.44 0.46
N PHE A 122 -1.28 -29.72 -0.58
CA PHE A 122 -2.33 -30.15 -1.51
C PHE A 122 -1.84 -31.10 -2.63
N GLY A 123 -0.53 -31.39 -2.69
CA GLY A 123 0.06 -32.22 -3.74
C GLY A 123 0.09 -31.55 -5.12
N TRP A 124 0.01 -30.22 -5.19
CA TRP A 124 0.09 -29.46 -6.43
C TRP A 124 1.54 -29.28 -6.86
N ASN A 125 2.05 -30.28 -7.59
CA ASN A 125 3.45 -30.31 -8.02
C ASN A 125 3.69 -29.64 -9.38
N TRP A 126 2.63 -29.27 -10.11
CA TRP A 126 2.71 -28.56 -11.39
C TRP A 126 1.79 -27.34 -11.36
N VAL A 127 2.34 -26.16 -11.58
CA VAL A 127 1.62 -24.88 -11.53
C VAL A 127 1.88 -24.05 -12.78
N GLY A 128 0.90 -23.23 -13.18
CA GLY A 128 1.11 -22.14 -14.12
C GLY A 128 1.55 -20.87 -13.39
N ILE A 129 2.36 -20.03 -14.03
CA ILE A 129 2.75 -18.72 -13.48
C ILE A 129 2.42 -17.62 -14.48
N ILE A 130 1.70 -16.59 -14.04
CA ILE A 130 1.48 -15.37 -14.81
C ILE A 130 2.15 -14.20 -14.08
N GLN A 131 3.10 -13.56 -14.76
CA GLN A 131 3.91 -12.45 -14.26
C GLN A 131 3.40 -11.15 -14.84
N PHE A 132 3.09 -10.18 -13.99
CA PHE A 132 2.75 -8.82 -14.41
C PHE A 132 4.04 -8.01 -14.55
N SER A 133 4.28 -7.38 -15.72
CA SER A 133 5.57 -6.74 -15.98
C SER A 133 5.66 -5.32 -15.42
N ASP A 134 6.10 -5.22 -14.18
CA ASP A 134 6.67 -4.00 -13.63
C ASP A 134 8.19 -4.14 -13.47
N SER A 135 8.83 -3.15 -12.86
CA SER A 135 10.27 -3.16 -12.57
C SER A 135 10.71 -4.32 -11.65
N SER A 136 9.80 -4.90 -10.88
CA SER A 136 10.06 -5.97 -9.92
C SER A 136 9.76 -7.39 -10.42
N ALA A 137 9.00 -7.53 -11.51
CA ALA A 137 8.52 -8.79 -12.06
C ALA A 137 9.57 -9.90 -12.22
N SER A 138 10.76 -9.57 -12.74
CA SER A 138 11.82 -10.56 -12.98
C SER A 138 12.36 -11.15 -11.68
N ARG A 139 12.53 -10.30 -10.66
CA ARG A 139 13.01 -10.70 -9.33
C ARG A 139 11.95 -11.54 -8.63
N ASP A 140 10.70 -11.10 -8.64
CA ASP A 140 9.59 -11.78 -7.97
C ASP A 140 9.40 -13.18 -8.55
N HIS A 141 9.47 -13.31 -9.88
CA HIS A 141 9.42 -14.60 -10.56
C HIS A 141 10.58 -15.54 -10.18
N GLN A 142 11.82 -15.03 -10.17
CA GLN A 142 12.99 -15.82 -9.77
C GLN A 142 12.90 -16.30 -8.32
N LEU A 143 12.44 -15.43 -7.42
CA LEU A 143 12.28 -15.77 -6.01
C LEU A 143 11.19 -16.81 -5.80
N LEU A 144 10.05 -16.66 -6.48
CA LEU A 144 8.97 -17.64 -6.48
C LEU A 144 9.48 -19.01 -6.95
N LEU A 145 10.12 -19.08 -8.13
CA LEU A 145 10.65 -20.34 -8.67
C LEU A 145 11.67 -21.02 -7.75
N LYS A 146 12.53 -20.24 -7.08
CA LYS A 146 13.49 -20.75 -6.09
C LYS A 146 12.77 -21.50 -4.96
N TYR A 147 11.68 -20.95 -4.45
CA TYR A 147 10.92 -21.56 -3.34
C TYR A 147 10.03 -22.72 -3.77
N LEU A 148 9.43 -22.65 -4.96
CA LEU A 148 8.69 -23.77 -5.54
C LEU A 148 9.60 -24.98 -5.78
N SER A 149 10.77 -24.76 -6.39
CA SER A 149 11.72 -25.83 -6.72
C SER A 149 12.24 -26.56 -5.47
N ARG A 150 12.42 -25.83 -4.35
CA ARG A 150 12.83 -26.42 -3.06
C ARG A 150 11.81 -27.40 -2.48
N GLU A 151 10.53 -27.19 -2.76
CA GLU A 151 9.45 -28.08 -2.33
C GLU A 151 9.05 -29.11 -3.41
N GLY A 152 9.78 -29.19 -4.52
CA GLY A 152 9.50 -30.12 -5.62
C GLY A 152 8.33 -29.72 -6.51
N VAL A 153 7.97 -28.42 -6.53
CA VAL A 153 6.92 -27.87 -7.39
C VAL A 153 7.52 -27.27 -8.65
N CYS A 154 7.02 -27.68 -9.82
CA CYS A 154 7.46 -27.23 -11.14
C CYS A 154 6.48 -26.22 -11.75
N ALA A 155 7.02 -25.23 -12.46
CA ALA A 155 6.21 -24.37 -13.32
C ALA A 155 6.04 -25.04 -14.69
N GLU A 156 4.80 -25.41 -15.06
CA GLU A 156 4.49 -26.00 -16.37
C GLU A 156 4.57 -24.95 -17.49
N PHE A 157 4.13 -23.73 -17.17
CA PHE A 157 4.30 -22.58 -18.04
C PHE A 157 4.58 -21.34 -17.20
N SER A 158 5.27 -20.38 -17.81
CA SER A 158 5.33 -19.03 -17.29
C SER A 158 5.09 -18.00 -18.38
N ILE A 159 4.09 -17.14 -18.15
CA ILE A 159 3.67 -16.11 -19.09
C ILE A 159 3.97 -14.76 -18.46
N LYS A 160 4.63 -13.89 -19.22
CA LYS A 160 4.80 -12.48 -18.84
C LYS A 160 3.78 -11.63 -19.58
N LEU A 161 2.90 -10.95 -18.84
CA LEU A 161 2.01 -9.92 -19.33
C LEU A 161 2.79 -8.60 -19.38
N MET A 162 2.76 -7.94 -20.54
CA MET A 162 3.46 -6.70 -20.80
C MET A 162 2.47 -5.62 -21.20
N GLU A 163 2.81 -4.36 -20.98
CA GLU A 163 2.01 -3.23 -21.43
C GLU A 163 1.71 -3.31 -22.93
N TYR A 164 0.57 -2.74 -23.31
CA TYR A 164 -0.01 -2.87 -24.64
C TYR A 164 0.97 -2.44 -25.73
N SER A 165 1.18 -3.31 -26.72
CA SER A 165 1.89 -3.02 -27.96
C SER A 165 1.14 -3.66 -29.13
N ASP A 166 1.29 -3.12 -30.34
CA ASP A 166 0.59 -3.65 -31.53
C ASP A 166 0.90 -5.13 -31.84
N GLU A 167 1.98 -5.69 -31.29
CA GLU A 167 2.32 -7.11 -31.37
C GLU A 167 1.49 -8.02 -30.42
N ASN A 168 0.63 -7.45 -29.55
CA ASN A 168 -0.04 -8.21 -28.49
C ASN A 168 -1.11 -9.19 -28.97
N PHE A 169 -1.78 -8.97 -30.11
CA PHE A 169 -2.88 -9.85 -30.51
C PHE A 169 -2.42 -11.29 -30.76
N LYS A 170 -1.33 -11.47 -31.53
CA LYS A 170 -0.75 -12.79 -31.81
C LYS A 170 -0.18 -13.43 -30.54
N LYS A 171 0.48 -12.62 -29.70
CA LYS A 171 1.02 -13.05 -28.40
C LYS A 171 -0.09 -13.51 -27.45
N ASN A 172 -1.23 -12.84 -27.45
CA ASN A 172 -2.40 -13.21 -26.66
C ASN A 172 -3.02 -14.52 -27.13
N ILE A 173 -3.07 -14.78 -28.44
CA ILE A 173 -3.45 -16.10 -28.97
C ILE A 173 -2.49 -17.19 -28.49
N GLU A 174 -1.18 -16.94 -28.55
CA GLU A 174 -0.16 -17.89 -28.09
C GLU A 174 -0.30 -18.18 -26.59
N ARG A 175 -0.43 -17.13 -25.77
CA ARG A 175 -0.66 -17.23 -24.32
C ARG A 175 -1.90 -18.09 -24.01
N ARG A 176 -3.02 -17.83 -24.69
CA ARG A 176 -4.26 -18.64 -24.55
C ARG A 176 -4.02 -20.10 -24.89
N ASN A 177 -3.36 -20.37 -26.01
CA ASN A 177 -3.04 -21.74 -26.43
C ASN A 177 -2.16 -22.48 -25.42
N ILE A 178 -1.20 -21.80 -24.79
CA ILE A 178 -0.36 -22.38 -23.72
C ILE A 178 -1.23 -22.76 -22.52
N ILE A 179 -2.09 -21.85 -22.06
CA ILE A 179 -2.94 -22.05 -20.88
C ILE A 179 -3.97 -23.18 -21.11
N GLU A 180 -4.56 -23.24 -22.29
CA GLU A 180 -5.60 -24.23 -22.63
C GLU A 180 -5.03 -25.64 -22.82
N LYS A 181 -3.81 -25.75 -23.36
CA LYS A 181 -3.12 -27.05 -23.51
C LYS A 181 -2.51 -27.54 -22.19
N SER A 182 -2.36 -26.66 -21.21
CA SER A 182 -1.71 -26.99 -19.95
C SER A 182 -2.57 -27.89 -19.07
N SER A 183 -1.93 -28.91 -18.49
CA SER A 183 -2.55 -29.87 -17.58
C SER A 183 -2.77 -29.31 -16.17
N THR A 184 -2.02 -28.27 -15.79
CA THR A 184 -2.16 -27.65 -14.48
C THR A 184 -3.53 -26.99 -14.29
N SER A 185 -4.10 -27.19 -13.11
CA SER A 185 -5.33 -26.52 -12.68
C SER A 185 -5.05 -25.30 -11.79
N VAL A 186 -3.81 -25.08 -11.37
CA VAL A 186 -3.44 -24.03 -10.42
C VAL A 186 -2.56 -23.00 -11.13
N VAL A 187 -2.94 -21.73 -11.03
CA VAL A 187 -2.19 -20.61 -11.61
C VAL A 187 -1.82 -19.62 -10.51
N ILE A 188 -0.53 -19.35 -10.38
CA ILE A 188 0.04 -18.39 -9.45
C ILE A 188 0.23 -17.06 -10.18
N ILE A 189 -0.19 -15.99 -9.53
CA ILE A 189 -0.04 -14.63 -10.03
C ILE A 189 1.03 -13.90 -9.21
N CYS A 190 2.04 -13.36 -9.90
CA CYS A 190 3.12 -12.60 -9.26
C CYS A 190 3.46 -11.30 -10.02
N GLY A 191 4.10 -10.37 -9.34
CA GLY A 191 4.43 -9.03 -9.84
C GLY A 191 3.39 -7.98 -9.46
N ASP A 192 3.76 -6.71 -9.67
CA ASP A 192 2.89 -5.57 -9.37
C ASP A 192 1.89 -5.36 -10.52
N ILE A 193 0.65 -5.02 -10.16
CA ILE A 193 -0.42 -4.75 -11.12
C ILE A 193 -0.43 -3.27 -11.51
N SER A 194 -0.57 -3.02 -12.81
CA SER A 194 -0.84 -1.71 -13.40
C SER A 194 -2.18 -1.74 -14.13
N SER A 195 -2.79 -0.57 -14.36
CA SER A 195 -3.98 -0.45 -15.20
C SER A 195 -3.75 -1.01 -16.61
N SER A 196 -2.57 -0.77 -17.18
CA SER A 196 -2.18 -1.29 -18.50
C SER A 196 -2.10 -2.82 -18.54
N THR A 197 -1.74 -3.47 -17.43
CA THR A 197 -1.64 -4.94 -17.38
C THR A 197 -2.94 -5.63 -16.97
N SER A 198 -3.88 -4.91 -16.34
CA SER A 198 -5.23 -5.45 -16.08
C SER A 198 -6.02 -5.70 -17.36
N ASP A 199 -5.87 -4.84 -18.37
CA ASP A 199 -6.55 -5.00 -19.67
C ASP A 199 -6.08 -6.27 -20.41
N GLU A 200 -4.77 -6.56 -20.34
CA GLU A 200 -4.20 -7.78 -20.92
C GLU A 200 -4.75 -9.06 -20.29
N LEU A 201 -5.12 -9.02 -19.00
CA LEU A 201 -5.76 -10.15 -18.35
C LEU A 201 -7.13 -10.46 -18.97
N GLY A 202 -7.86 -9.42 -19.41
CA GLY A 202 -9.13 -9.56 -20.13
C GLY A 202 -9.00 -10.39 -21.40
N HIS A 203 -7.89 -10.26 -22.14
CA HIS A 203 -7.66 -10.99 -23.39
C HIS A 203 -7.41 -12.49 -23.23
N ILE A 204 -6.98 -12.92 -22.03
CA ILE A 204 -6.76 -14.33 -21.71
C ILE A 204 -7.82 -14.90 -20.76
N PHE A 205 -8.78 -14.07 -20.35
CA PHE A 205 -9.80 -14.35 -19.32
C PHE A 205 -10.52 -15.69 -19.50
N ASP A 206 -10.98 -15.99 -20.71
CA ASP A 206 -11.74 -17.21 -21.00
C ASP A 206 -10.91 -18.49 -20.81
N SER A 207 -9.60 -18.44 -21.08
CA SER A 207 -8.69 -19.57 -20.92
C SER A 207 -8.36 -19.80 -19.44
N ILE A 208 -8.38 -18.73 -18.64
CA ILE A 208 -7.92 -18.76 -17.24
C ILE A 208 -9.07 -18.91 -16.21
N ARG A 209 -10.31 -18.53 -16.55
CA ARG A 209 -11.47 -18.58 -15.62
C ARG A 209 -11.82 -19.97 -15.07
N LYS A 210 -11.29 -21.04 -15.66
CA LYS A 210 -11.51 -22.44 -15.23
C LYS A 210 -10.43 -22.96 -14.27
N LYS A 211 -9.40 -22.15 -13.99
CA LYS A 211 -8.26 -22.52 -13.14
C LYS A 211 -8.49 -22.02 -11.70
N THR A 212 -7.86 -22.68 -10.74
CA THR A 212 -7.74 -22.21 -9.36
C THR A 212 -6.62 -21.18 -9.28
N TRP A 213 -6.92 -20.02 -8.70
CA TRP A 213 -5.98 -18.91 -8.62
C TRP A 213 -5.31 -18.83 -7.28
N ILE A 214 -4.03 -18.45 -7.31
CA ILE A 214 -3.33 -18.02 -6.12
C ILE A 214 -2.75 -16.64 -6.38
N PHE A 215 -3.28 -15.64 -5.69
CA PHE A 215 -2.84 -14.25 -5.76
C PHE A 215 -1.82 -13.95 -4.67
N SER A 216 -0.79 -13.19 -5.03
CA SER A 216 0.10 -12.58 -4.04
C SER A 216 -0.61 -11.49 -3.26
N SER A 217 -0.13 -11.20 -2.05
CA SER A 217 -0.75 -10.21 -1.18
C SER A 217 -0.74 -8.79 -1.76
N LYS A 218 0.20 -8.50 -2.67
CA LYS A 218 0.33 -7.23 -3.39
C LYS A 218 -0.94 -6.82 -4.15
N TRP A 219 -1.76 -7.80 -4.56
CA TRP A 219 -3.00 -7.58 -5.30
C TRP A 219 -4.09 -6.85 -4.50
N LEU A 220 -3.93 -6.78 -3.18
CA LEU A 220 -4.87 -6.09 -2.29
C LEU A 220 -4.66 -4.58 -2.27
N TYR A 221 -3.51 -4.10 -2.74
CA TYR A 221 -3.18 -2.69 -2.77
C TYR A 221 -3.94 -1.92 -3.87
N GLN A 222 -4.39 -2.62 -4.92
CA GLN A 222 -4.95 -2.00 -6.14
C GLN A 222 -6.34 -2.55 -6.48
N GLN A 223 -7.21 -2.74 -5.48
CA GLN A 223 -8.55 -3.32 -5.68
C GLN A 223 -9.45 -2.51 -6.62
N ASP A 224 -9.20 -1.21 -6.76
CA ASP A 224 -9.97 -0.32 -7.64
C ASP A 224 -9.80 -0.62 -9.14
N THR A 225 -8.73 -1.30 -9.55
CA THR A 225 -8.35 -1.39 -10.98
C THR A 225 -8.99 -2.51 -11.79
N MET A 226 -9.84 -3.37 -11.21
CA MET A 226 -10.28 -4.57 -11.94
C MET A 226 -11.78 -4.85 -11.85
N HIS A 227 -12.48 -4.48 -12.91
CA HIS A 227 -13.88 -4.83 -13.17
C HIS A 227 -14.15 -6.35 -13.16
N PHE A 228 -13.13 -7.18 -13.45
CA PHE A 228 -13.24 -8.64 -13.58
C PHE A 228 -13.06 -9.44 -12.27
N MET A 229 -12.76 -8.78 -11.15
CA MET A 229 -12.45 -9.46 -9.87
C MET A 229 -13.59 -10.35 -9.37
N ASN A 230 -14.83 -9.91 -9.50
CA ASN A 230 -15.99 -10.67 -8.98
C ASN A 230 -16.12 -12.06 -9.60
N ILE A 231 -15.60 -12.27 -10.81
CA ILE A 231 -15.66 -13.56 -11.51
C ILE A 231 -14.41 -14.40 -11.23
N LEU A 232 -13.23 -13.78 -11.14
CA LEU A 232 -11.97 -14.48 -10.86
C LEU A 232 -11.82 -14.94 -9.41
N LEU A 233 -12.51 -14.31 -8.47
CA LEU A 233 -12.32 -14.59 -7.04
C LEU A 233 -13.08 -15.82 -6.53
N ASN A 234 -13.98 -16.41 -7.32
CA ASN A 234 -14.72 -17.58 -6.87
C ASN A 234 -13.82 -18.83 -6.85
N GLY A 235 -13.52 -19.35 -5.64
CA GLY A 235 -12.64 -20.51 -5.45
C GLY A 235 -11.14 -20.18 -5.50
N SER A 236 -10.78 -18.90 -5.41
CA SER A 236 -9.40 -18.41 -5.46
C SER A 236 -8.80 -18.23 -4.07
N LEU A 237 -7.48 -18.35 -3.98
CA LEU A 237 -6.71 -18.16 -2.77
C LEU A 237 -5.91 -16.87 -2.86
N ILE A 238 -5.81 -16.14 -1.76
CA ILE A 238 -4.96 -14.95 -1.65
C ILE A 238 -4.24 -14.96 -0.32
N PHE A 239 -2.95 -14.61 -0.34
CA PHE A 239 -2.19 -14.39 0.88
C PHE A 239 -2.60 -13.05 1.49
N LEU A 240 -3.07 -13.10 2.73
CA LEU A 240 -3.36 -11.91 3.52
C LEU A 240 -2.28 -11.78 4.60
N PRO A 241 -1.57 -10.64 4.71
CA PRO A 241 -0.80 -10.35 5.89
C PRO A 241 -1.76 -10.33 7.08
N ASN A 242 -1.26 -10.75 8.24
CA ASN A 242 -2.08 -10.91 9.43
C ASN A 242 -2.81 -9.59 9.76
N ARG A 243 -4.13 -9.58 9.56
CA ARG A 243 -4.99 -8.45 9.87
C ARG A 243 -5.21 -8.45 11.37
N PHE A 244 -4.52 -7.57 12.09
CA PHE A 244 -5.02 -7.18 13.39
C PHE A 244 -6.45 -6.65 13.21
N ASN A 245 -7.36 -6.98 14.14
CA ASN A 245 -8.80 -6.77 13.96
C ASN A 245 -9.20 -5.27 14.11
N LEU A 246 -8.54 -4.37 13.40
CA LEU A 246 -8.81 -2.92 13.41
C LEU A 246 -10.23 -2.60 12.92
N SER A 247 -10.81 -3.45 12.05
CA SER A 247 -12.18 -3.30 11.55
C SER A 247 -13.22 -3.31 12.66
N SER A 248 -12.87 -3.88 13.83
CA SER A 248 -13.73 -3.94 15.01
C SER A 248 -13.49 -2.81 16.02
N HIS A 249 -12.58 -1.86 15.73
CA HIS A 249 -12.28 -0.73 16.61
C HIS A 249 -13.28 0.41 16.35
N PRO A 250 -14.33 0.60 17.18
CA PRO A 250 -15.45 1.49 16.83
C PRO A 250 -15.00 2.93 16.61
N LYS A 251 -14.03 3.38 17.42
CA LYS A 251 -13.42 4.71 17.31
C LYS A 251 -12.81 5.00 15.93
N LEU A 252 -12.24 3.99 15.26
CA LEU A 252 -11.59 4.17 13.97
C LEU A 252 -12.64 4.39 12.87
N ARG A 253 -13.72 3.62 12.89
CA ARG A 253 -14.86 3.83 11.99
C ARG A 253 -15.51 5.19 12.25
N ASP A 254 -15.76 5.52 13.51
CA ASP A 254 -16.31 6.83 13.88
C ASP A 254 -15.42 7.97 13.40
N PHE A 255 -14.09 7.79 13.43
CA PHE A 255 -13.14 8.77 12.90
C PHE A 255 -13.31 8.96 11.39
N TYR A 256 -13.41 7.88 10.62
CA TYR A 256 -13.64 7.97 9.17
C TYR A 256 -14.99 8.58 8.82
N ASP A 257 -16.07 8.14 9.49
CA ASP A 257 -17.44 8.64 9.29
C ASP A 257 -17.54 10.15 9.57
N ASN A 258 -16.68 10.66 10.46
CA ASN A 258 -16.62 12.07 10.79
C ASN A 258 -15.79 12.91 9.81
N PHE A 259 -15.08 12.28 8.87
CA PHE A 259 -14.23 12.95 7.90
C PHE A 259 -15.00 13.23 6.60
N ILE A 260 -15.94 14.17 6.71
CA ILE A 260 -16.80 14.62 5.62
C ILE A 260 -16.32 15.98 5.06
N PRO A 261 -16.51 16.24 3.76
CA PRO A 261 -15.97 17.44 3.09
C PRO A 261 -16.42 18.75 3.72
N SER A 262 -17.67 18.80 4.20
CA SER A 262 -18.24 19.98 4.86
C SER A 262 -17.47 20.41 6.12
N LYS A 263 -16.73 19.49 6.78
CA LYS A 263 -15.89 19.81 7.94
C LYS A 263 -14.46 20.21 7.58
N TYR A 264 -13.99 19.85 6.38
CA TYR A 264 -12.62 20.06 5.92
C TYR A 264 -12.59 20.71 4.52
N PRO A 265 -13.16 21.92 4.36
CA PRO A 265 -13.27 22.57 3.04
C PRO A 265 -11.92 22.96 2.42
N GLU A 266 -10.85 22.99 3.20
CA GLU A 266 -9.49 23.30 2.74
C GLU A 266 -8.73 22.06 2.25
N ASP A 267 -9.26 20.85 2.51
CA ASP A 267 -8.64 19.60 2.05
C ASP A 267 -8.97 19.35 0.58
N LYS A 268 -8.13 19.88 -0.31
CA LYS A 268 -8.24 19.72 -1.75
C LYS A 268 -8.18 18.25 -2.20
N LEU A 269 -7.48 17.40 -1.45
CA LEU A 269 -7.34 15.99 -1.77
C LEU A 269 -8.65 15.25 -1.50
N LEU A 270 -9.31 15.58 -0.38
CA LEU A 270 -10.65 15.09 -0.08
C LEU A 270 -11.68 15.59 -1.09
N GLU A 271 -11.60 16.85 -1.53
CA GLU A 271 -12.43 17.38 -2.62
C GLU A 271 -12.26 16.55 -3.89
N ASP A 272 -11.02 16.36 -4.36
CA ASP A 272 -10.73 15.61 -5.59
C ASP A 272 -11.25 14.17 -5.49
N ILE A 273 -11.03 13.49 -4.36
CA ILE A 273 -11.55 12.13 -4.14
C ILE A 273 -13.07 12.09 -4.24
N GLN A 274 -13.77 13.11 -3.74
CA GLN A 274 -15.23 13.17 -3.79
C GLN A 274 -15.74 13.37 -5.21
N MET A 275 -15.07 14.22 -5.99
CA MET A 275 -15.36 14.38 -7.41
C MET A 275 -15.22 13.03 -8.13
N TRP A 276 -14.15 12.29 -7.88
CA TRP A 276 -13.88 11.01 -8.52
C TRP A 276 -14.81 9.87 -8.08
N GLN A 277 -15.10 9.76 -6.78
CA GLN A 277 -15.82 8.61 -6.21
C GLN A 277 -17.33 8.77 -6.20
N PHE A 278 -17.82 10.00 -6.08
CA PHE A 278 -19.26 10.30 -5.97
C PHE A 278 -19.77 11.20 -7.11
N SER A 279 -18.91 11.56 -8.08
CA SER A 279 -19.25 12.44 -9.20
C SER A 279 -19.77 13.80 -8.72
N CYS A 280 -19.14 14.35 -7.68
CA CYS A 280 -19.52 15.64 -7.11
C CYS A 280 -18.99 16.81 -7.93
N LEU A 281 -19.81 17.86 -8.08
CA LEU A 281 -19.37 19.16 -8.61
C LEU A 281 -18.42 19.87 -7.63
N SER A 282 -17.32 20.40 -8.15
CA SER A 282 -16.44 21.34 -7.45
C SER A 282 -16.89 22.78 -7.71
N LYS A 283 -16.47 23.69 -6.82
CA LYS A 283 -16.56 25.14 -7.06
C LYS A 283 -15.59 25.61 -8.15
N ASP A 284 -14.58 24.82 -8.46
CA ASP A 284 -13.65 25.06 -9.56
C ASP A 284 -14.23 24.52 -10.86
N GLU A 285 -14.76 25.43 -11.70
CA GLU A 285 -15.36 25.08 -12.98
C GLU A 285 -14.38 24.34 -13.91
N HIS A 286 -13.09 24.65 -13.85
CA HIS A 286 -12.08 24.00 -14.69
C HIS A 286 -11.90 22.52 -14.33
N LYS A 287 -12.00 22.16 -13.04
CA LYS A 287 -11.98 20.75 -12.62
C LYS A 287 -13.20 20.00 -13.14
N ASN A 288 -14.38 20.65 -13.12
CA ASN A 288 -15.62 20.05 -13.62
C ASN A 288 -15.51 19.78 -15.13
N ASP A 289 -15.04 20.77 -15.90
CA ASP A 289 -14.86 20.65 -17.35
C ASP A 289 -13.94 19.48 -17.73
N ILE A 290 -12.81 19.33 -17.00
CA ILE A 290 -11.87 18.21 -17.20
C ILE A 290 -12.56 16.86 -16.98
N LEU A 291 -13.28 16.71 -15.86
CA LEU A 291 -13.92 15.44 -15.50
C LEU A 291 -15.06 15.05 -16.46
N GLU A 292 -15.88 16.01 -16.86
CA GLU A 292 -16.99 15.76 -17.80
C GLU A 292 -16.46 15.47 -19.22
N THR A 293 -15.39 16.13 -19.65
CA THR A 293 -14.89 16.04 -21.03
C THR A 293 -13.94 14.86 -21.25
N ILE A 294 -13.00 14.63 -20.33
CA ILE A 294 -11.95 13.60 -20.50
C ILE A 294 -12.47 12.24 -20.06
N TYR A 295 -13.22 12.20 -18.95
CA TYR A 295 -13.61 10.95 -18.31
C TYR A 295 -15.09 10.61 -18.51
N TYR A 296 -15.84 11.45 -19.23
CA TYR A 296 -17.27 11.27 -19.55
C TYR A 296 -18.14 11.00 -18.30
N HIS A 297 -17.73 11.53 -17.14
CA HIS A 297 -18.47 11.40 -15.89
C HIS A 297 -19.54 12.50 -15.80
N ALA A 298 -20.80 12.11 -15.63
CA ALA A 298 -21.86 13.08 -15.32
C ALA A 298 -21.72 13.54 -13.87
N LEU A 299 -21.54 14.83 -13.65
CA LEU A 299 -21.38 15.40 -12.31
C LEU A 299 -22.73 15.86 -11.72
N TYR A 300 -22.82 15.83 -10.39
CA TYR A 300 -24.03 16.15 -9.64
C TYR A 300 -23.73 17.04 -8.43
N ASN A 301 -24.76 17.76 -7.96
CA ASN A 301 -24.67 18.50 -6.70
C ASN A 301 -24.68 17.51 -5.53
N CYS A 302 -23.56 17.39 -4.84
CA CYS A 302 -23.43 16.59 -3.63
C CYS A 302 -23.89 17.35 -2.38
N SER A 303 -24.33 16.60 -1.38
CA SER A 303 -24.80 17.11 -0.10
C SER A 303 -23.66 17.55 0.83
N GLY A 304 -22.44 17.04 0.60
CA GLY A 304 -21.29 17.21 1.49
C GLY A 304 -21.35 16.32 2.73
N GLN A 305 -22.23 15.30 2.71
CA GLN A 305 -22.40 14.28 3.76
C GLN A 305 -22.02 12.87 3.28
N GLU A 306 -21.61 12.74 2.02
CA GLU A 306 -21.12 11.49 1.42
C GLU A 306 -19.87 11.02 2.16
N LYS A 307 -19.93 9.80 2.70
CA LYS A 307 -18.84 9.26 3.52
C LYS A 307 -17.94 8.37 2.67
N LEU A 308 -16.63 8.49 2.87
CA LEU A 308 -15.68 7.56 2.25
C LEU A 308 -15.94 6.10 2.64
N THR A 309 -16.55 5.86 3.80
CA THR A 309 -16.97 4.52 4.25
C THR A 309 -18.09 3.90 3.43
N ASP A 310 -18.81 4.70 2.64
CA ASP A 310 -19.87 4.22 1.74
C ASP A 310 -19.27 3.64 0.44
N ILE A 311 -17.99 3.91 0.16
CA ILE A 311 -17.27 3.37 -0.99
C ILE A 311 -17.02 1.87 -0.78
N PRO A 312 -17.39 1.01 -1.76
CA PRO A 312 -17.12 -0.43 -1.69
C PRO A 312 -15.64 -0.72 -1.40
N ASN A 313 -15.39 -1.70 -0.52
CA ASN A 313 -14.04 -2.11 -0.10
C ASN A 313 -13.17 -1.01 0.56
N TYR A 314 -13.70 0.18 0.85
CA TYR A 314 -12.96 1.22 1.58
C TYR A 314 -12.52 0.78 2.97
N LEU A 315 -13.22 -0.15 3.61
CA LEU A 315 -12.81 -0.72 4.89
C LEU A 315 -11.84 -1.91 4.76
N ASN A 316 -11.22 -2.11 3.59
CA ASN A 316 -10.16 -3.10 3.45
C ASN A 316 -8.82 -2.58 4.02
N LEU A 317 -8.58 -2.85 5.30
CA LEU A 317 -7.49 -2.30 6.12
C LEU A 317 -6.10 -2.92 5.88
N TYR A 318 -5.74 -3.26 4.62
CA TYR A 318 -4.55 -4.06 4.28
C TYR A 318 -3.24 -3.55 4.93
N HIS A 319 -2.92 -2.26 4.78
CA HIS A 319 -1.75 -1.64 5.43
C HIS A 319 -2.08 -0.80 6.68
N SER A 320 -3.35 -0.59 6.99
CA SER A 320 -3.77 0.31 8.08
C SER A 320 -3.20 -0.10 9.44
N ALA A 321 -3.22 -1.40 9.74
CA ALA A 321 -2.65 -1.93 10.98
C ALA A 321 -1.15 -1.66 11.07
N SER A 322 -0.42 -1.96 10.00
CA SER A 322 1.03 -1.77 9.92
C SER A 322 1.42 -0.30 10.03
N LEU A 323 0.62 0.60 9.45
CA LEU A 323 0.83 2.04 9.52
C LEU A 323 0.61 2.55 10.94
N ILE A 324 -0.53 2.21 11.55
CA ILE A 324 -0.86 2.62 12.92
C ILE A 324 0.21 2.13 13.89
N HIS A 325 0.66 0.87 13.76
CA HIS A 325 1.75 0.37 14.59
C HIS A 325 3.10 1.04 14.33
N ALA A 326 3.42 1.42 13.08
CA ALA A 326 4.65 2.14 12.79
C ALA A 326 4.70 3.48 13.54
N VAL A 327 3.60 4.23 13.53
CA VAL A 327 3.49 5.50 14.24
C VAL A 327 3.49 5.31 15.75
N ASP A 328 2.76 4.30 16.25
CA ASP A 328 2.74 3.99 17.68
C ASP A 328 4.15 3.64 18.20
N ILE A 329 4.90 2.79 17.50
CA ILE A 329 6.27 2.43 17.87
C ILE A 329 7.20 3.64 17.84
N MET A 330 7.08 4.52 16.84
CA MET A 330 7.85 5.77 16.83
C MET A 330 7.51 6.64 18.04
N SER A 331 6.24 6.70 18.45
CA SER A 331 5.81 7.48 19.62
C SER A 331 6.36 6.91 20.92
N VAL A 332 6.38 5.57 21.07
CA VAL A 332 6.97 4.89 22.23
C VAL A 332 8.47 5.15 22.28
N ALA A 333 9.18 5.01 21.15
CA ALA A 333 10.61 5.29 21.10
C ALA A 333 10.93 6.74 21.48
N LEU A 334 10.11 7.71 21.04
CA LEU A 334 10.23 9.12 21.45
C LEU A 334 9.99 9.31 22.95
N GLN A 335 9.01 8.62 23.53
CA GLN A 335 8.74 8.66 24.95
C GLN A 335 9.89 8.07 25.77
N ASP A 336 10.43 6.93 25.35
CA ASP A 336 11.57 6.27 26.00
C ASP A 336 12.83 7.14 25.94
N MET A 337 13.10 7.77 24.78
CA MET A 337 14.20 8.74 24.65
C MET A 337 14.01 9.94 25.59
N GLY A 338 12.79 10.49 25.67
CA GLY A 338 12.48 11.58 26.60
C GLY A 338 12.67 11.19 28.06
N ASN A 339 12.20 10.00 28.44
CA ASN A 339 12.37 9.46 29.78
C ASN A 339 13.86 9.28 30.12
N PHE A 340 14.64 8.69 29.21
CA PHE A 340 16.08 8.51 29.40
C PHE A 340 16.83 9.83 29.60
N LEU A 341 16.54 10.84 28.77
CA LEU A 341 17.15 12.16 28.88
C LEU A 341 16.77 12.87 30.19
N SER A 342 15.53 12.69 30.67
CA SER A 342 15.08 13.25 31.96
C SER A 342 15.81 12.60 33.15
N ILE A 343 16.07 11.30 33.09
CA ILE A 343 16.87 10.59 34.10
C ILE A 343 18.30 11.13 34.12
N GLN A 344 18.95 11.26 32.95
CA GLN A 344 20.31 11.80 32.87
C GLN A 344 20.43 13.25 33.38
N THR A 345 19.42 14.10 33.10
CA THR A 345 19.42 15.47 33.62
C THR A 345 19.24 15.50 35.13
N ASN A 346 18.34 14.67 35.67
CA ASN A 346 18.18 14.54 37.12
C ASN A 346 19.44 13.99 37.82
N GLU A 347 20.13 13.01 37.23
CA GLU A 347 21.42 12.51 37.74
C GLU A 347 22.53 13.57 37.68
N ARG A 348 22.62 14.34 36.58
CA ARG A 348 23.56 15.47 36.49
C ARG A 348 23.28 16.56 37.53
N ILE A 349 22.02 16.91 37.74
CA ILE A 349 21.62 17.89 38.78
C ILE A 349 21.98 17.34 40.16
N ARG A 350 21.71 16.06 40.43
CA ARG A 350 22.05 15.40 41.71
C ARG A 350 23.56 15.37 41.96
N ASN A 351 24.37 15.09 40.93
CA ASN A 351 25.83 15.10 41.04
C ASN A 351 26.41 16.52 41.18
N ASN A 352 25.77 17.54 40.61
CA ASN A 352 26.15 18.95 40.80
C ASN A 352 25.76 19.51 42.19
N HIS A 353 24.97 18.79 42.97
CA HIS A 353 24.59 19.17 44.34
C HIS A 353 25.32 18.39 45.44
N ASN A 354 26.22 17.47 45.08
CA ASN A 354 27.12 16.84 46.05
C ASN A 354 28.34 17.73 46.31
N TYR A 355 28.15 18.76 47.14
CA TYR A 355 29.28 19.43 47.79
C TYR A 355 29.74 18.58 48.98
N ASN A 356 30.85 17.85 48.82
CA ASN A 356 31.55 17.23 49.93
C ASN A 356 32.20 18.34 50.78
N TYR A 357 31.61 18.62 51.93
CA TYR A 357 32.32 19.27 53.02
C TYR A 357 33.01 18.18 53.84
N GLN A 358 34.34 18.10 53.74
CA GLN A 358 35.21 17.58 54.80
C GLN A 358 36.10 18.72 55.29
#